data_AF-A0AA38GT58-F1
#
_entry.id   AF-A0AA38GT58-F1
#
_cell.length_a   1.000
_cell.length_b   1.000
_cell.length_c   1.000
_cell.angle_alpha   90.00
_cell.angle_beta   90.00
_cell.angle_gamma   90.00
#
_symmetry.space_group_name_H-M   'P 1'
#
loop_
_entity.id
_entity.type
_entity.pdbx_description
1 polymer ?
#
loop_
_entity_poly.entity_id
_entity_poly.type
_entity_poly.pdbx_seq_one_letter_code
_entity_poly.pdbx_strand_id
1 'polypeptide(L)'
;NMGSIDWKLADHPKLPKGKQLAVIILDGWGEEKPDQYNCIHVADTPTMDSLKQGAPEKWTLVKAHGPAVGLPTEDDMGNSEVGHNALGAGRIFAQG
;
A
#
# COMPACT_ATOMS: atom_id res chain seq x y z
N ASN A 1 -16.21 -32.51 -10.81
CA ASN A 1 -17.46 -31.72 -10.72
C ASN A 1 -17.16 -30.50 -9.86
N MET A 2 -16.57 -29.45 -10.44
CA MET A 2 -16.28 -28.20 -9.71
C MET A 2 -17.46 -27.26 -9.99
N GLY A 3 -18.24 -26.95 -8.96
CA GLY A 3 -19.32 -25.96 -9.05
C GLY A 3 -18.78 -24.61 -9.49
N SER A 4 -19.54 -23.88 -10.29
CA SER A 4 -19.19 -22.53 -10.75
C SER A 4 -18.94 -21.62 -9.54
N ILE A 5 -17.73 -21.05 -9.46
CA ILE A 5 -17.41 -20.01 -8.48
C ILE A 5 -18.08 -18.71 -8.94
N ASP A 6 -18.91 -18.11 -8.08
CA ASP A 6 -19.41 -16.75 -8.26
C ASP A 6 -18.35 -15.76 -7.74
N TRP A 7 -17.85 -14.90 -8.63
CA TRP A 7 -16.80 -13.92 -8.35
C TRP A 7 -17.35 -12.58 -7.85
N LYS A 8 -18.67 -12.47 -7.65
CA LYS A 8 -19.29 -11.23 -7.19
C LYS A 8 -19.02 -10.99 -5.71
N LEU A 9 -18.41 -9.85 -5.40
CA LEU A 9 -18.26 -9.37 -4.03
C LEU A 9 -19.63 -8.99 -3.44
N ALA A 10 -19.81 -9.32 -2.15
CA ALA A 10 -20.99 -8.90 -1.39
C ALA A 10 -21.02 -7.38 -1.18
N ASP A 11 -22.23 -6.86 -1.01
CA ASP A 11 -22.47 -5.44 -0.75
C ASP A 11 -21.93 -5.07 0.63
N HIS A 12 -21.18 -3.98 0.73
CA HIS A 12 -20.72 -3.49 2.02
C HIS A 12 -21.92 -2.96 2.83
N PRO A 13 -22.08 -3.33 4.12
CA PRO A 13 -23.28 -3.02 4.89
C PRO A 13 -23.50 -1.52 5.15
N LYS A 14 -22.48 -0.69 4.96
CA LYS A 14 -22.50 0.76 5.23
C LYS A 14 -22.06 1.64 4.07
N LEU A 15 -21.29 1.11 3.12
CA LEU A 15 -20.63 1.95 2.11
C LEU A 15 -21.43 1.86 0.81
N PRO A 16 -21.79 2.99 0.18
CA PRO A 16 -22.61 2.99 -1.02
C PRO A 16 -21.83 2.49 -2.24
N LYS A 17 -22.55 1.85 -3.18
CA LYS A 17 -22.03 1.45 -4.49
C LYS A 17 -21.92 2.62 -5.46
N GLY A 18 -21.21 2.40 -6.56
CA GLY A 18 -21.13 3.34 -7.69
C GLY A 18 -20.20 4.52 -7.46
N LYS A 19 -19.35 4.46 -6.42
CA LYS A 19 -18.25 5.41 -6.24
C LYS A 19 -17.04 4.96 -7.06
N GLN A 20 -16.43 5.90 -7.77
CA GLN A 20 -15.15 5.67 -8.43
C GLN A 20 -14.03 5.75 -7.39
N LEU A 21 -13.09 4.82 -7.48
CA LEU A 21 -11.90 4.76 -6.64
C LEU A 21 -10.68 4.73 -7.54
N ALA A 22 -9.67 5.52 -7.18
CA ALA A 22 -8.34 5.42 -7.76
C ALA A 22 -7.36 4.99 -6.65
N VAL A 23 -6.54 3.99 -6.96
CA VAL A 23 -5.38 3.61 -6.13
C VAL A 23 -4.14 4.12 -6.86
N ILE A 24 -3.36 4.96 -6.18
CA ILE A 24 -2.15 5.59 -6.73
C ILE A 24 -0.96 5.04 -5.97
N ILE A 25 0.02 4.49 -6.70
CA ILE A 25 1.25 3.94 -6.15
C ILE A 25 2.39 4.87 -6.56
N LEU A 26 3.06 5.47 -5.57
CA LEU A 26 4.29 6.21 -5.78
C LEU A 26 5.46 5.24 -5.55
N ASP A 27 5.99 4.67 -6.63
CA ASP A 27 7.04 3.66 -6.54
C ASP A 27 8.30 4.26 -5.89
N GLY A 28 8.85 3.57 -4.89
CA GLY A 28 9.99 4.05 -4.09
C GLY A 28 9.69 5.19 -3.09
N TRP A 29 8.42 5.49 -2.79
CA TRP A 29 8.05 6.52 -1.81
C TRP A 29 7.85 5.94 -0.39
N GLY A 30 8.81 6.19 0.51
CA GLY A 30 8.79 5.72 1.90
C GLY A 30 8.69 6.84 2.95
N GLU A 31 8.61 6.43 4.22
CA GLU A 31 8.73 7.33 5.38
C GLU A 31 9.95 6.90 6.20
N GLU A 32 10.83 7.85 6.48
CA GLU A 32 12.01 7.69 7.34
C GLU A 32 12.20 9.00 8.13
N LYS A 33 13.07 8.99 9.14
CA LYS A 33 13.41 10.19 9.89
C LYS A 33 13.85 11.32 8.95
N PRO A 34 13.44 12.57 9.23
CA PRO A 34 13.89 13.73 8.48
C PRO A 34 15.40 13.92 8.57
N ASP A 35 16.07 13.99 7.42
CA ASP A 35 17.45 14.43 7.30
C ASP A 35 17.73 15.02 5.90
N GLN A 36 18.96 15.48 5.69
CA GLN A 36 19.39 16.09 4.42
C GLN A 36 19.55 15.11 3.24
N TYR A 37 19.56 13.80 3.50
CA TYR A 37 19.71 12.75 2.50
C TYR A 37 18.36 12.10 2.13
N ASN A 38 17.32 12.34 2.92
CA ASN A 38 15.96 11.94 2.64
C ASN A 38 15.34 12.86 1.57
N CYS A 39 15.43 12.43 0.32
CA CYS A 39 14.91 13.16 -0.85
C CYS A 39 13.43 13.54 -0.73
N ILE A 40 12.60 12.71 -0.09
CA ILE A 40 11.18 12.98 0.11
C ILE A 40 10.99 14.13 1.09
N HIS A 41 11.76 14.15 2.18
CA HIS A 41 11.69 15.21 3.19
C HIS A 41 12.18 16.57 2.66
N VAL A 42 13.25 16.58 1.87
CA VAL A 42 13.85 17.84 1.37
C VAL A 42 13.12 18.41 0.14
N ALA A 43 12.28 17.62 -0.52
CA ALA A 43 11.51 18.06 -1.68
C ALA A 43 10.31 18.94 -1.26
N ASP A 44 9.88 19.82 -2.18
CA ASP A 44 8.62 20.56 -2.02
C ASP A 44 7.45 19.66 -2.45
N THR A 45 6.70 19.13 -1.47
CA THR A 45 5.66 18.10 -1.69
C THR A 45 4.25 18.53 -1.27
N PRO A 46 3.76 19.72 -1.67
CA PRO A 46 2.61 20.37 -1.05
C PRO A 46 1.33 19.54 -1.12
N THR A 47 1.15 18.76 -2.19
CA THR A 47 0.00 17.84 -2.34
C THR A 47 0.06 16.71 -1.31
N MET A 48 1.21 16.07 -1.14
CA MET A 48 1.38 14.97 -0.18
C MET A 48 1.29 15.48 1.26
N ASP A 49 1.89 16.64 1.53
CA ASP A 49 1.81 17.31 2.83
C ASP A 49 0.38 17.65 3.20
N SER A 50 -0.39 18.22 2.26
CA SER A 50 -1.80 18.53 2.47
C SER A 50 -2.64 17.28 2.71
N LEU A 51 -2.37 16.16 2.04
CA LEU A 51 -3.11 14.91 2.24
C LEU A 51 -2.82 14.31 3.62
N LYS A 52 -1.56 14.31 4.05
CA LYS A 52 -1.14 13.78 5.35
C LYS A 52 -1.64 14.65 6.51
N GLN A 53 -1.58 15.97 6.39
CA GLN A 53 -1.96 16.90 7.46
C GLN A 53 -3.45 17.23 7.49
N GLY A 54 -4.15 17.18 6.34
CA GLY A 54 -5.55 17.56 6.22
C GLY A 54 -6.56 16.54 6.77
N ALA A 55 -6.15 15.28 6.94
CA ALA A 55 -6.96 14.21 7.51
C ALA A 55 -6.08 13.18 8.24
N PRO A 56 -5.44 13.57 9.36
CA PRO A 56 -4.46 12.72 10.05
C PRO A 56 -5.07 11.39 10.53
N GLU A 57 -6.38 11.34 10.78
CA GLU A 57 -7.10 10.12 11.15
C GLU A 57 -7.25 9.10 10.01
N LYS A 58 -6.98 9.51 8.76
CA LYS A 58 -7.05 8.66 7.56
C LYS A 58 -5.67 8.33 7.00
N TRP A 59 -4.61 8.83 7.63
CA TRP A 59 -3.24 8.55 7.25
C TRP A 59 -2.64 7.49 8.17
N THR A 60 -1.90 6.54 7.61
CA THR A 60 -1.20 5.50 8.37
C THR A 60 0.00 4.97 7.59
N LEU A 61 0.94 4.36 8.31
CA LEU A 61 2.07 3.62 7.75
C LEU A 61 1.77 2.13 7.74
N VAL A 62 2.25 1.44 6.72
CA VAL A 62 2.19 -0.02 6.59
C VAL A 62 3.59 -0.55 6.31
N LYS A 63 3.87 -1.78 6.74
CA LYS A 63 5.11 -2.45 6.39
C LYS A 63 5.10 -2.82 4.90
N ALA A 64 6.21 -2.54 4.21
CA ALA A 64 6.37 -2.78 2.77
C ALA A 64 7.64 -3.60 2.44
N HIS A 65 8.23 -4.29 3.44
CA HIS A 65 9.44 -5.10 3.30
C HIS A 65 9.34 -6.35 4.18
N GLY A 66 10.31 -7.26 4.03
CA GLY A 66 10.40 -8.47 4.83
C GLY A 66 9.17 -9.39 4.77
N PRO A 67 8.89 -10.15 5.85
CA PRO A 67 7.78 -11.09 5.92
C PRO A 67 6.40 -10.46 5.67
N ALA A 68 6.24 -9.15 5.92
CA ALA A 68 4.99 -8.44 5.66
C ALA A 68 4.59 -8.41 4.18
N VAL A 69 5.56 -8.57 3.28
CA VAL A 69 5.34 -8.69 1.83
C VAL A 69 5.77 -10.05 1.28
N GLY A 70 6.08 -11.00 2.18
CA GLY A 70 6.43 -12.37 1.82
C GLY A 70 7.91 -12.65 1.64
N LEU A 71 8.79 -11.70 1.94
CA LEU A 71 10.23 -11.91 1.90
C LEU A 71 10.72 -12.69 3.14
N PRO A 72 11.87 -13.38 3.05
CA PRO A 72 12.33 -14.29 4.11
C PRO A 72 12.63 -13.64 5.47
N THR A 73 13.25 -12.46 5.49
CA THR A 73 13.76 -11.82 6.71
C THR A 73 13.35 -10.35 6.80
N GLU A 74 13.33 -9.77 8.01
CA GLU A 74 13.01 -8.35 8.19
C GLU A 74 14.07 -7.42 7.55
N ASP A 75 15.28 -7.90 7.28
CA ASP A 75 16.33 -7.12 6.62
C ASP A 75 16.19 -7.14 5.09
N ASP A 76 15.31 -7.98 4.54
CA ASP A 76 15.05 -8.04 3.10
C ASP A 76 14.22 -6.84 2.66
N MET A 77 14.87 -5.96 1.89
CA MET A 77 14.25 -4.77 1.33
C MET A 77 13.11 -5.14 0.37
N GLY A 78 12.00 -4.42 0.49
CA GLY A 78 10.91 -4.50 -0.45
C GLY A 78 11.32 -4.06 -1.86
N ASN A 79 10.51 -4.45 -2.84
CA ASN A 79 10.68 -4.03 -4.23
C ASN A 79 9.32 -3.93 -4.93
N SER A 80 9.31 -3.42 -6.15
CA SER A 80 8.08 -3.19 -6.91
C SER A 80 7.29 -4.48 -7.12
N GLU A 81 7.92 -5.61 -7.43
CA GLU A 81 7.23 -6.88 -7.72
C GLU A 81 6.48 -7.41 -6.48
N VAL A 82 7.20 -7.57 -5.36
CA VAL A 82 6.59 -8.11 -4.13
C VAL A 82 5.52 -7.16 -3.57
N GLY A 83 5.74 -5.84 -3.70
CA GLY A 83 4.78 -4.82 -3.31
C GLY A 83 3.49 -4.86 -4.12
N HIS A 84 3.59 -4.89 -5.46
CA HIS A 84 2.43 -4.96 -6.34
C HIS A 84 1.68 -6.29 -6.18
N ASN A 85 2.39 -7.39 -5.96
CA ASN A 85 1.76 -8.69 -5.68
C ASN A 85 0.95 -8.66 -4.38
N ALA A 86 1.51 -8.14 -3.29
CA ALA A 86 0.80 -8.03 -2.01
C ALA A 86 -0.44 -7.13 -2.12
N LEU A 87 -0.30 -5.95 -2.75
CA LEU A 87 -1.39 -4.99 -2.95
C LEU A 87 -2.51 -5.57 -3.84
N GLY A 88 -2.15 -6.17 -4.97
CA GLY A 88 -3.11 -6.70 -5.93
C GLY A 88 -3.82 -7.97 -5.46
N ALA A 89 -3.11 -8.82 -4.73
CA ALA A 89 -3.68 -10.07 -4.23
C ALA A 89 -4.48 -9.91 -2.93
N GLY A 90 -4.24 -8.85 -2.16
CA GLY A 90 -4.86 -8.66 -0.85
C GLY A 90 -4.47 -9.72 0.19
N ARG A 91 -3.35 -10.42 -0.03
CA ARG A 91 -2.79 -11.45 0.86
C ARG A 91 -1.29 -11.56 0.70
N ILE A 92 -0.63 -12.07 1.74
CA ILE A 92 0.80 -12.35 1.74
C ILE A 92 1.04 -13.72 1.11
N PHE A 93 1.95 -13.78 0.16
CA PHE A 93 2.49 -15.02 -0.39
C PHE A 93 3.98 -15.08 -0.10
N ALA A 94 4.51 -16.27 0.14
CA ALA A 94 5.95 -16.45 0.17
C ALA A 94 6.56 -16.02 -1.18
N GLN A 95 7.57 -15.18 -1.13
CA GLN A 95 8.34 -14.69 -2.27
C GLN A 95 9.70 -15.37 -2.23
N GLY A 96 10.09 -16.01 -3.33
CA GLY A 96 11.31 -16.83 -3.41
C GLY A 96 11.28 -17.81 -4.57
#